data_AF-A0A0U1DWB2-F1
#
_entry.id   AF-A0A0U1DWB2-F1
#
_cell.length_a   1.000
_cell.length_b   1.000
_cell.length_c   1.000
_cell.angle_alpha   90.00
_cell.angle_beta   90.00
_cell.angle_gamma   90.00
#
_symmetry.space_group_name_H-M   'P 1'
#
loop_
_entity.id
_entity.type
_entity.pdbx_description
1 polymer ?
#
loop_
_entity_poly.entity_id
_entity_poly.type
_entity_poly.pdbx_seq_one_letter_code
_entity_poly.pdbx_strand_id
1 'polypeptide(L)' 'MANKAAVLGTGQTKYVAKRHDVSMNGLVREAIDKALADSGSTMADIDAVVVGKAPDFFEGVMMPSCSWQTPPAPPTSR' A
#
# COMPACT_ATOMS: atom_id res chain seq x y z
N MET A 1 13.96 -23.35 -11.45
CA MET A 1 14.08 -23.41 -9.97
C MET A 1 13.00 -22.50 -9.40
N ALA A 2 12.12 -23.00 -8.55
CA ALA A 2 11.07 -22.17 -7.93
C ALA A 2 11.59 -21.54 -6.63
N ASN A 3 11.39 -20.23 -6.46
CA ASN A 3 11.65 -19.56 -5.20
C ASN A 3 10.59 -19.99 -4.17
N LYS A 4 11.02 -20.52 -3.02
CA LYS A 4 10.10 -20.92 -1.95
C LYS A 4 9.56 -19.67 -1.28
N ALA A 5 8.24 -19.58 -1.19
CA ALA A 5 7.54 -18.52 -0.48
C ALA A 5 6.82 -19.11 0.73
N ALA A 6 6.83 -18.39 1.84
CA ALA A 6 6.09 -18.73 3.06
C ALA A 6 5.37 -17.49 3.58
N VAL A 7 4.19 -17.68 4.17
CA VAL A 7 3.46 -16.61 4.85
C VAL A 7 3.93 -16.57 6.30
N LEU A 8 4.51 -15.44 6.71
CA LEU A 8 5.10 -15.29 8.04
C LEU A 8 4.11 -14.78 9.09
N GLY A 9 3.08 -14.04 8.67
CA GLY A 9 2.06 -13.52 9.58
C GLY A 9 0.89 -12.92 8.83
N THR A 10 -0.23 -12.76 9.53
CA THR A 10 -1.46 -12.18 8.98
C THR A 10 -2.07 -11.16 9.92
N GLY A 11 -2.77 -10.16 9.37
CA GLY A 11 -3.39 -9.11 10.16
C GLY A 11 -4.66 -8.61 9.49
N GLN A 12 -5.73 -8.50 10.27
CA GLN A 12 -7.03 -8.00 9.81
C GLN A 12 -7.57 -6.94 10.78
N THR A 13 -8.29 -5.96 10.22
CA THR A 13 -9.01 -4.97 11.01
C THR A 13 -10.25 -5.56 11.65
N LYS A 14 -10.76 -4.92 12.69
CA LYS A 14 -12.06 -5.28 13.29
C LYS A 14 -13.20 -5.10 12.27
N TYR A 15 -13.93 -6.18 12.00
CA TYR A 15 -15.10 -6.17 11.10
C TYR A 15 -16.31 -5.51 11.75
N VAL A 16 -16.66 -4.33 11.26
CA VAL A 16 -17.87 -3.60 11.63
C VAL A 16 -18.38 -2.83 10.41
N ALA A 17 -19.68 -2.54 10.37
CA ALA A 17 -20.32 -1.93 9.20
C ALA A 17 -19.81 -0.50 8.89
N LYS A 18 -19.50 0.29 9.93
CA LYS A 18 -18.89 1.62 9.79
C LYS A 18 -17.95 1.88 10.96
N ARG A 19 -16.77 2.42 10.66
CA ARG A 19 -15.81 2.95 11.65
C ARG A 19 -15.66 4.45 11.46
N HIS A 20 -15.95 5.19 12.51
CA HIS A 20 -15.77 6.65 12.57
C HIS A 20 -14.56 7.02 13.44
N ASP A 21 -13.96 6.04 14.10
CA ASP A 21 -12.82 6.16 15.00
C ASP A 21 -11.48 6.28 14.25
N VAL A 22 -11.42 5.75 13.02
CA VAL A 22 -10.18 5.70 12.22
C VAL A 22 -10.45 6.06 10.77
N SER A 23 -9.44 6.68 10.15
CA SER A 23 -9.43 6.92 8.70
C SER A 23 -9.13 5.63 7.93
N MET A 24 -9.33 5.65 6.62
CA MET A 24 -8.95 4.53 5.74
C MET A 24 -7.49 4.12 5.93
N ASN A 25 -6.57 5.09 6.02
CA ASN A 25 -5.16 4.83 6.25
C ASN A 25 -4.92 4.24 7.66
N GLY A 26 -5.70 4.65 8.65
CA GLY A 26 -5.67 4.08 10.00
C GLY A 26 -6.08 2.61 10.03
N LEU A 27 -7.08 2.22 9.22
CA LEU A 27 -7.47 0.83 9.06
C LEU A 27 -6.34 -0.02 8.47
N VAL A 28 -5.73 0.47 7.39
CA VAL A 28 -4.58 -0.22 6.77
C VAL A 28 -3.44 -0.36 7.76
N ARG A 29 -3.15 0.68 8.55
CA ARG A 29 -2.08 0.63 9.55
C ARG A 29 -2.36 -0.38 10.66
N GLU A 30 -3.59 -0.44 11.18
CA GLU A 30 -3.98 -1.44 12.18
C GLU A 30 -3.80 -2.88 11.68
N ALA A 31 -4.15 -3.15 10.42
CA ALA A 31 -3.93 -4.46 9.82
C ALA A 31 -2.43 -4.79 9.69
N ILE A 32 -1.62 -3.82 9.25
CA ILE A 32 -0.15 -3.98 9.13
C ILE A 32 0.48 -4.24 10.48
N ASP A 33 0.14 -3.47 11.52
CA ASP A 33 0.73 -3.62 12.86
C ASP A 33 0.42 -5.01 13.45
N LYS A 34 -0.79 -5.56 13.20
CA LYS A 34 -1.13 -6.93 13.58
C LYS A 34 -0.36 -7.98 12.80
N ALA A 35 -0.21 -7.81 11.49
CA ALA A 35 0.55 -8.74 10.65
C ALA A 35 2.04 -8.78 11.03
N LEU A 36 2.62 -7.62 11.33
CA LEU A 36 3.99 -7.49 11.82
C LEU A 36 4.14 -8.18 13.18
N ALA A 37 3.22 -7.93 14.12
CA ALA A 37 3.24 -8.57 15.44
C ALA A 37 3.12 -10.10 15.37
N ASP A 38 2.28 -10.63 14.47
CA ASP A 38 2.11 -12.08 14.24
C ASP A 38 3.39 -12.71 13.65
N SER A 39 4.05 -12.00 12.72
CA SER A 39 5.30 -12.45 12.11
C SER A 39 6.55 -12.29 12.99
N GLY A 40 6.49 -11.44 14.03
CA GLY A 40 7.64 -11.04 14.84
C GLY A 40 8.66 -10.15 14.12
N SER A 41 8.36 -9.70 12.90
CA SER A 41 9.22 -8.84 12.09
C SER A 41 8.90 -7.35 12.29
N THR A 42 9.83 -6.50 11.88
CA THR A 42 9.64 -5.05 11.88
C THR A 42 9.48 -4.50 10.46
N MET A 43 9.01 -3.26 10.33
CA MET A 43 8.90 -2.61 9.02
C MET A 43 10.26 -2.43 8.32
N ALA A 44 11.37 -2.44 9.07
CA ALA A 44 12.72 -2.33 8.53
C ALA A 44 13.17 -3.60 7.79
N ASP A 45 12.53 -4.74 8.07
CA ASP A 45 12.85 -6.03 7.46
C ASP A 45 12.08 -6.27 6.14
N ILE A 46 11.31 -5.28 5.68
CA ILE A 46 10.46 -5.37 4.48
C ILE A 46 11.11 -4.63 3.31
N ASP A 47 11.50 -5.37 2.28
CA ASP A 47 12.08 -4.80 1.06
C ASP A 47 11.02 -4.21 0.09
N ALA A 48 9.80 -4.75 0.11
CA ALA A 48 8.74 -4.35 -0.80
C ALA A 48 7.35 -4.49 -0.18
N VAL A 49 6.48 -3.53 -0.48
CA VAL A 49 5.06 -3.53 -0.08
C VAL A 49 4.19 -3.58 -1.32
N VAL A 50 3.26 -4.53 -1.37
CA VAL A 50 2.26 -4.64 -2.43
C VAL A 50 0.90 -4.30 -1.85
N VAL A 51 0.26 -3.25 -2.38
CA VAL A 51 -1.06 -2.81 -1.94
C VAL A 51 -2.09 -3.11 -3.03
N GLY A 52 -2.98 -4.06 -2.76
CA GLY A 52 -4.16 -4.31 -3.58
C GLY A 52 -5.31 -3.42 -3.12
N LYS A 53 -5.53 -2.29 -3.81
CA LYS A 53 -6.65 -1.39 -3.53
C LYS A 53 -7.73 -1.59 -4.60
N ALA A 54 -8.97 -1.85 -4.19
CA ALA A 54 -10.09 -1.80 -5.12
C ALA A 54 -10.22 -0.36 -5.65
N PRO A 55 -10.68 -0.14 -6.90
CA PRO A 55 -10.99 1.20 -7.39
C PRO A 55 -12.18 1.73 -6.58
N ASP A 56 -11.88 2.35 -5.45
CA ASP A 56 -12.87 3.02 -4.63
C ASP A 56 -13.27 4.29 -5.37
N PHE A 57 -14.47 4.25 -5.93
CA PHE A 57 -15.14 5.30 -6.71
C PHE A 57 -15.18 6.70 -6.05
N PHE A 58 -14.64 6.84 -4.83
CA PHE A 58 -14.63 8.04 -4.02
C PHE A 58 -13.24 8.49 -3.54
N GLU A 59 -12.14 7.93 -4.05
CA GLU A 59 -10.80 8.45 -3.70
C GLU A 59 -10.37 9.71 -4.45
N GLY A 60 -11.14 10.23 -5.41
CA GLY A 60 -10.88 11.57 -5.98
C GLY A 60 -9.50 11.79 -6.60
N VAL A 61 -8.68 10.73 -6.75
CA VAL A 61 -7.40 10.74 -7.45
C VAL A 61 -7.49 9.73 -8.60
N MET A 62 -8.31 10.07 -9.60
CA MET A 62 -8.03 9.61 -10.95
C MET A 62 -6.83 10.41 -11.44
N MET A 63 -5.61 9.94 -11.13
CA MET A 63 -4.38 10.47 -11.72
C MET A 63 -3.87 9.44 -12.75
N PRO A 64 -4.25 9.56 -14.03
CA PRO A 64 -3.82 8.63 -15.08
C PRO A 64 -2.35 8.82 -15.53
N SER A 65 -1.58 9.73 -14.90
CA SER A 65 -0.29 10.21 -15.42
C SER A 65 0.97 9.66 -14.74
N CYS A 66 0.89 8.75 -13.76
CA CYS A 66 2.09 8.31 -13.02
C CYS A 66 2.92 7.21 -13.72
N SER A 67 2.64 6.90 -15.00
CA SER A 67 3.38 5.88 -15.75
C SER A 67 4.48 6.42 -16.67
N TRP A 68 4.60 7.72 -16.96
CA TRP A 68 5.71 8.26 -17.78
C TRP A 68 5.77 9.80 -17.79
N GLN A 69 6.63 10.42 -16.99
CA GLN A 69 7.17 11.76 -17.27
C GLN A 69 8.67 11.79 -16.96
N THR A 70 9.46 11.39 -17.95
CA THR A 70 10.72 12.07 -18.22
C THR A 70 10.39 13.54 -18.49
N PRO A 71 11.10 14.52 -17.90
CA PRO A 71 10.88 15.91 -18.25
C PRO A 71 11.23 16.13 -19.74
N PRO A 72 10.43 16.87 -20.52
CA PRO A 72 10.82 17.24 -21.87
C PRO A 72 12.07 18.12 -21.82
N ALA A 73 13.09 17.79 -22.62
CA ALA A 73 14.33 18.56 -22.73
C ALA A 73 14.02 20.04 -23.08
N PRO A 74 14.77 21.01 -22.51
CA PRO A 74 14.55 22.41 -22.81
C PRO A 74 14.80 22.70 -24.31
N PRO A 75 14.04 23.60 -24.94
CA PRO A 75 14.24 23.94 -26.34
C PRO A 75 15.60 24.64 -26.52
N THR A 76 16.48 24.01 -27.30
CA THR A 76 17.73 24.61 -27.76
C THR A 76 17.39 25.84 -28.60
N SER A 77 17.96 26.99 -28.21
CA SER A 77 17.83 28.28 -28.89
C SER A 77 18.05 28.21 -30.39
N ARG A 78 17.09 28.75 -31.16
CA ARG A 78 17.33 29.46 -32.41
C ARG A 78 16.31 30.57 -32.56
#